data_AF-A0A6J4N174-F1
#
_entry.id   AF-A0A6J4N174-F1
#
_cell.length_a   1.000
_cell.length_b   1.000
_cell.length_c   1.000
_cell.angle_alpha   90.00
_cell.angle_beta   90.00
_cell.angle_gamma   90.00
#
_symmetry.space_group_name_H-M   'P 1'
#
loop_
_entity.id
_entity.type
_entity.pdbx_description
1 polymer ?
#
loop_
_entity_poly.entity_id
_entity_poly.type
_entity_poly.pdbx_seq_one_letter_code
_entity_poly.pdbx_strand_id
1 'polypeptide(L)'
;MGAQAALLSASLAIAAVLLVLQGPDRRRRVLAAATMHDAAEPARADTRPVELLHLAASAGAALAVLLVVPGAAGIGVAAVVGAVVWWRSRQWESSSVRRRRARLEAELPHVVDLMTAALGAGAAPTTALALVAEVVDEAMTEELHRWTSRLALGTDPVTVWASMARHPQLGRLGATLHRSAESGAPVAAALLRLSEDLRARRRSVVEERVRQVEVRAAVPLGVCLLPSFVLVGVVPLVAGSVTGLVAIR
;
A
#
# COMPACT_ATOMS: atom_id res chain seq x y z
N MET A 1 -35.29 14.86 -28.04
CA MET A 1 -34.39 13.77 -28.46
C MET A 1 -32.95 13.90 -27.93
N GLY A 2 -32.38 15.10 -27.77
CA GLY A 2 -30.99 15.27 -27.27
C GLY A 2 -30.73 14.86 -25.81
N ALA A 3 -31.71 14.97 -24.91
CA ALA A 3 -31.53 14.61 -23.49
C ALA A 3 -31.38 13.10 -23.26
N GLN A 4 -32.05 12.26 -24.05
CA GLN A 4 -31.93 10.79 -23.93
C GLN A 4 -30.59 10.27 -24.47
N ALA A 5 -30.05 10.90 -25.52
CA ALA A 5 -28.73 10.56 -26.05
C ALA A 5 -27.61 10.93 -25.05
N ALA A 6 -27.73 12.07 -24.37
CA ALA A 6 -26.77 12.49 -23.34
C ALA A 6 -26.74 11.55 -22.12
N LEU A 7 -27.91 11.05 -21.71
CA LEU A 7 -28.05 10.09 -20.60
C LEU A 7 -27.46 8.72 -20.94
N LEU A 8 -27.61 8.24 -22.19
CA LEU A 8 -27.02 6.99 -22.65
C LEU A 8 -25.49 7.08 -22.81
N SER A 9 -24.97 8.22 -23.28
CA SER A 9 -23.51 8.43 -23.35
C SER A 9 -22.87 8.53 -21.97
N ALA A 10 -23.56 9.14 -21.01
CA ALA A 10 -23.08 9.26 -19.63
C ALA A 10 -23.05 7.90 -18.92
N SER A 11 -24.09 7.07 -19.10
CA SER A 11 -24.14 5.73 -18.50
C SER A 11 -23.12 4.77 -19.12
N LEU A 12 -22.89 4.84 -20.43
CA LEU A 12 -21.86 4.04 -21.11
C LEU A 12 -20.44 4.46 -20.68
N ALA A 13 -20.20 5.76 -20.50
CA ALA A 13 -18.93 6.29 -20.00
C ALA A 13 -18.67 5.88 -18.55
N ILE A 14 -19.69 5.92 -17.69
CA ILE A 14 -19.59 5.46 -16.30
C ILE A 14 -19.37 3.94 -16.26
N ALA A 15 -20.05 3.16 -17.10
CA ALA A 15 -19.84 1.71 -17.20
C ALA A 15 -18.43 1.35 -17.70
N ALA A 16 -17.90 2.09 -18.68
CA ALA A 16 -16.54 1.91 -19.18
C ALA A 16 -15.49 2.28 -18.12
N VAL A 17 -15.69 3.39 -17.40
CA VAL A 17 -14.82 3.80 -16.28
C VAL A 17 -14.88 2.78 -15.15
N LEU A 18 -16.06 2.26 -14.81
CA LEU A 18 -16.20 1.19 -13.82
C LEU A 18 -15.52 -0.11 -14.29
N LEU A 19 -15.66 -0.52 -15.55
CA LEU A 19 -14.97 -1.70 -16.10
C LEU A 19 -13.44 -1.55 -16.08
N VAL A 20 -12.92 -0.35 -16.37
CA VAL A 20 -11.48 -0.03 -16.27
C VAL A 20 -11.00 0.00 -14.82
N LEU A 21 -11.84 0.46 -13.89
CA LEU A 21 -11.58 0.37 -12.44
C LEU A 21 -11.66 -1.07 -11.92
N GLN A 22 -12.35 -1.98 -12.62
CA GLN A 22 -12.54 -3.38 -12.21
C GLN A 22 -11.53 -4.38 -12.82
N GLY A 23 -10.67 -3.99 -13.78
CA GLY A 23 -9.53 -4.81 -14.24
C GLY A 23 -8.20 -4.31 -13.64
N PRO A 24 -7.23 -5.14 -13.18
CA PRO A 24 -6.99 -6.57 -13.36
C PRO A 24 -6.79 -7.33 -12.01
N ASP A 25 -7.38 -6.85 -10.92
CA ASP A 25 -7.11 -7.37 -9.56
C ASP A 25 -7.77 -8.74 -9.30
N ARG A 26 -8.76 -9.15 -10.11
CA ARG A 26 -9.40 -10.47 -10.04
C ARG A 26 -8.51 -11.61 -10.56
N ARG A 27 -7.70 -11.36 -11.61
CA ARG A 27 -6.71 -12.35 -12.13
C ARG A 27 -5.59 -12.61 -11.12
N ARG A 28 -5.18 -11.60 -10.35
CA ARG A 28 -4.14 -11.74 -9.31
C ARG A 28 -4.61 -12.54 -8.10
N ARG A 29 -5.89 -12.48 -7.72
CA ARG A 29 -6.43 -13.29 -6.62
C ARG A 29 -6.58 -14.78 -6.99
N VAL A 30 -6.90 -15.08 -8.24
CA VAL A 30 -7.00 -16.48 -8.73
C VAL A 30 -5.60 -17.08 -8.92
N LEU A 31 -4.62 -16.32 -9.40
CA LEU A 31 -3.22 -16.78 -9.47
C LEU A 31 -2.56 -16.86 -8.09
N ALA A 32 -2.86 -15.92 -7.17
CA ALA A 32 -2.34 -15.96 -5.80
C ALA A 32 -2.91 -17.13 -4.98
N ALA A 33 -4.15 -17.55 -5.25
CA ALA A 33 -4.71 -18.78 -4.68
C ALA A 33 -4.08 -20.04 -5.28
N ALA A 34 -3.62 -20.00 -6.55
CA ALA A 34 -2.93 -21.11 -7.21
C ALA A 34 -1.45 -21.23 -6.81
N THR A 35 -0.78 -20.15 -6.40
CA THR A 35 0.66 -20.15 -6.05
C THR A 35 0.96 -20.47 -4.58
N MET A 36 -0.02 -20.86 -3.77
CA MET A 36 0.22 -21.28 -2.37
C MET A 36 0.66 -22.74 -2.24
N HIS A 37 0.80 -23.49 -3.34
CA HIS A 37 1.11 -24.92 -3.30
C HIS A 37 2.39 -25.36 -4.05
N ASP A 38 3.31 -24.46 -4.40
CA ASP A 38 4.61 -24.97 -4.86
C ASP A 38 5.81 -24.16 -4.38
N ALA A 39 6.76 -24.91 -3.86
CA ALA A 39 8.02 -24.46 -3.32
C ALA A 39 9.06 -24.24 -4.43
N ALA A 40 10.11 -23.48 -4.08
CA ALA A 40 11.43 -23.50 -4.72
C ALA A 40 11.55 -23.17 -6.22
N GLU A 41 11.91 -21.92 -6.54
CA GLU A 41 13.05 -21.57 -7.43
C GLU A 41 13.20 -20.04 -7.58
N PRO A 42 14.39 -19.44 -7.34
CA PRO A 42 14.65 -18.05 -7.65
C PRO A 42 15.16 -17.92 -9.10
N ALA A 43 14.25 -17.99 -10.07
CA ALA A 43 14.57 -17.63 -11.44
C ALA A 43 14.67 -16.09 -11.54
N ARG A 44 15.86 -15.61 -11.91
CA ARG A 44 16.15 -14.23 -12.33
C ARG A 44 15.25 -13.87 -13.53
N ALA A 45 14.02 -13.45 -13.25
CA ALA A 45 13.09 -12.99 -14.27
C ALA A 45 13.38 -11.52 -14.58
N ASP A 46 14.14 -11.34 -15.65
CA ASP A 46 14.37 -10.11 -16.38
C ASP A 46 13.06 -9.29 -16.49
N THR A 47 13.00 -8.16 -15.78
CA THR A 47 11.78 -7.34 -15.60
C THR A 47 11.45 -6.47 -16.82
N ARG A 48 12.19 -6.62 -17.92
CA ARG A 48 12.13 -5.74 -19.08
C ARG A 48 10.97 -5.95 -20.08
N PRO A 49 10.31 -7.12 -20.21
CA PRO A 49 9.24 -7.28 -21.19
C PRO A 49 7.88 -6.73 -20.71
N VAL A 50 7.72 -6.45 -19.41
CA VAL A 50 6.43 -6.03 -18.84
C VAL A 50 6.17 -4.52 -19.01
N GLU A 51 7.21 -3.69 -19.01
CA GLU A 51 7.10 -2.22 -19.19
C GLU A 51 6.64 -1.83 -20.60
N LEU A 52 7.18 -2.49 -21.63
CA LEU A 52 6.81 -2.27 -23.03
C LEU A 52 5.37 -2.71 -23.33
N LEU A 53 4.92 -3.81 -22.73
CA LEU A 53 3.53 -4.28 -22.84
C LEU A 53 2.54 -3.32 -22.16
N HIS A 54 2.94 -2.66 -21.07
CA HIS A 54 2.13 -1.66 -20.38
C HIS A 54 2.05 -0.32 -21.13
N LEU A 55 3.13 0.08 -21.83
CA LEU A 55 3.12 1.23 -22.74
C LEU A 55 2.19 1.00 -23.94
N ALA A 56 2.21 -0.20 -24.52
CA ALA A 56 1.32 -0.58 -25.61
C ALA A 56 -0.17 -0.64 -25.18
N ALA A 57 -0.45 -1.15 -23.97
CA ALA A 57 -1.82 -1.24 -23.45
C ALA A 57 -2.42 0.14 -23.08
N SER A 58 -1.60 1.06 -22.56
CA SER A 58 -2.03 2.44 -22.27
C SER A 58 -2.23 3.27 -23.54
N ALA A 59 -1.40 3.07 -24.57
CA ALA A 59 -1.59 3.68 -25.89
C ALA A 59 -2.86 3.18 -26.59
N GLY A 60 -3.17 1.87 -26.51
CA GLY A 60 -4.39 1.29 -27.08
C GLY A 60 -5.68 1.79 -26.41
N ALA A 61 -5.67 1.96 -25.08
CA ALA A 61 -6.81 2.49 -24.33
C ALA A 61 -7.04 3.99 -24.61
N ALA A 62 -5.96 4.78 -24.73
CA ALA A 62 -6.05 6.19 -25.10
C ALA A 62 -6.60 6.38 -26.53
N LEU A 63 -6.19 5.52 -27.47
CA LEU A 63 -6.65 5.55 -28.85
C LEU A 63 -8.13 5.15 -29.00
N ALA A 64 -8.60 4.17 -28.21
CA ALA A 64 -10.00 3.74 -28.21
C ALA A 64 -10.95 4.82 -27.64
N VAL A 65 -10.51 5.59 -26.64
CA VAL A 65 -11.31 6.69 -26.07
C VAL A 65 -11.42 7.89 -27.04
N LEU A 66 -10.38 8.14 -27.83
CA LEU A 66 -10.37 9.23 -28.81
C LEU A 66 -11.32 8.97 -30.00
N LEU A 67 -11.62 7.71 -30.31
CA LEU A 67 -12.48 7.33 -31.44
C LEU A 67 -14.00 7.39 -31.16
N VAL A 68 -14.43 7.45 -29.90
CA VAL A 68 -15.86 7.23 -29.54
C VAL A 68 -16.66 8.53 -29.33
N VAL A 69 -16.03 9.70 -29.14
CA VAL A 69 -16.74 10.97 -28.89
C VAL A 69 -16.09 12.16 -29.60
N PRO A 70 -16.69 12.72 -30.68
CA PRO A 70 -16.25 14.00 -31.23
C PRO A 70 -16.79 15.15 -30.37
N GLY A 71 -15.90 16.01 -29.86
CA GLY A 71 -16.25 17.24 -29.13
C GLY A 71 -15.46 17.44 -27.83
N ALA A 72 -15.51 18.65 -27.27
CA ALA A 72 -14.75 19.06 -26.08
C ALA A 72 -14.97 18.16 -24.84
N ALA A 73 -16.11 17.46 -24.76
CA ALA A 73 -16.39 16.49 -23.70
C ALA A 73 -15.49 15.24 -23.77
N GLY A 74 -15.01 14.83 -24.95
CA GLY A 74 -14.11 13.68 -25.12
C GLY A 74 -12.71 13.93 -24.55
N ILE A 75 -12.25 15.18 -24.56
CA ILE A 75 -10.94 15.59 -24.02
C ILE A 75 -10.91 15.43 -22.50
N GLY A 76 -12.01 15.78 -21.82
CA GLY A 76 -12.12 15.62 -20.37
C GLY A 76 -12.05 14.16 -19.92
N VAL A 77 -12.76 13.27 -20.62
CA VAL A 77 -12.76 11.83 -20.29
C VAL A 77 -11.39 11.20 -20.60
N ALA A 78 -10.76 11.54 -21.73
CA ALA A 78 -9.42 11.06 -22.07
C ALA A 78 -8.35 11.56 -21.08
N ALA A 79 -8.44 12.81 -20.61
CA ALA A 79 -7.54 13.35 -19.59
C ALA A 79 -7.70 12.62 -18.24
N VAL A 80 -8.94 12.32 -17.83
CA VAL A 80 -9.20 11.57 -16.59
C VAL A 80 -8.70 10.14 -16.70
N VAL A 81 -8.97 9.45 -17.81
CA VAL A 81 -8.49 8.06 -18.04
C VAL A 81 -6.96 8.04 -18.13
N GLY A 82 -6.34 8.99 -18.84
CA GLY A 82 -4.88 9.12 -18.93
C GLY A 82 -4.25 9.41 -17.57
N ALA A 83 -4.85 10.30 -16.77
CA ALA A 83 -4.39 10.59 -15.41
C ALA A 83 -4.51 9.37 -14.48
N VAL A 84 -5.61 8.61 -14.58
CA VAL A 84 -5.82 7.37 -13.80
C VAL A 84 -4.83 6.29 -14.20
N VAL A 85 -4.57 6.10 -15.50
CA VAL A 85 -3.59 5.12 -16.01
C VAL A 85 -2.17 5.53 -15.63
N TRP A 86 -1.80 6.80 -15.74
CA TRP A 86 -0.49 7.31 -15.34
C TRP A 86 -0.27 7.21 -13.82
N TRP A 87 -1.27 7.58 -13.02
CA TRP A 87 -1.24 7.43 -11.57
C TRP A 87 -1.13 5.96 -11.15
N ARG A 88 -1.88 5.08 -11.80
CA ARG A 88 -1.81 3.63 -11.57
C ARG A 88 -0.45 3.09 -11.99
N SER A 89 0.11 3.48 -13.14
CA SER A 89 1.45 3.08 -13.59
C SER A 89 2.56 3.53 -12.63
N ARG A 90 2.47 4.73 -12.05
CA ARG A 90 3.43 5.20 -11.05
C ARG A 90 3.40 4.38 -9.75
N GLN A 91 2.31 3.70 -9.42
CA GLN A 91 2.24 2.80 -8.27
C GLN A 91 2.87 1.41 -8.50
N TRP A 92 3.38 1.14 -9.71
CA TRP A 92 3.98 -0.16 -10.08
C TRP A 92 5.47 -0.20 -9.77
N GLU A 93 5.93 0.62 -8.83
CA GLU A 93 7.17 0.36 -8.12
C GLU A 93 7.19 -1.12 -7.71
N SER A 94 8.27 -1.80 -8.11
CA SER A 94 8.38 -3.26 -8.18
C SER A 94 7.70 -3.94 -7.00
N SER A 95 6.59 -4.62 -7.29
CA SER A 95 5.77 -5.24 -6.25
C SER A 95 6.54 -6.25 -5.39
N SER A 96 7.67 -6.79 -5.87
CA SER A 96 8.57 -7.64 -5.08
C SER A 96 9.33 -6.84 -4.02
N VAL A 97 9.88 -5.66 -4.35
CA VAL A 97 10.61 -4.80 -3.41
C VAL A 97 9.69 -4.30 -2.30
N ARG A 98 8.48 -3.84 -2.68
CA ARG A 98 7.48 -3.41 -1.69
C ARG A 98 7.05 -4.55 -0.77
N ARG A 99 6.85 -5.76 -1.32
CA ARG A 99 6.52 -6.95 -0.51
C ARG A 99 7.66 -7.32 0.45
N ARG A 100 8.91 -7.33 -0.02
CA ARG A 100 10.08 -7.61 0.83
C ARG A 100 10.19 -6.59 1.96
N ARG A 101 10.08 -5.30 1.66
CA ARG A 101 10.09 -4.23 2.66
C ARG A 101 8.98 -4.40 3.70
N ALA A 102 7.75 -4.68 3.26
CA ALA A 102 6.63 -4.91 4.16
C ALA A 102 6.84 -6.13 5.07
N ARG A 103 7.47 -7.21 4.56
CA ARG A 103 7.85 -8.37 5.38
C ARG A 103 8.87 -7.98 6.45
N LEU A 104 9.91 -7.25 6.09
CA LEU A 104 10.92 -6.78 7.05
C LEU A 104 10.32 -5.87 8.14
N GLU A 105 9.46 -4.93 7.74
CA GLU A 105 8.76 -4.04 8.68
C GLU A 105 7.79 -4.81 9.59
N ALA A 106 7.13 -5.84 9.05
CA ALA A 106 6.27 -6.71 9.82
C ALA A 106 7.06 -7.57 10.82
N GLU A 107 8.26 -8.03 10.47
CA GLU A 107 9.08 -8.92 11.31
C GLU A 107 9.85 -8.15 12.41
N LEU A 108 10.16 -6.87 12.19
CA LEU A 108 10.96 -6.04 13.10
C LEU A 108 10.54 -6.12 14.59
N PRO A 109 9.25 -6.03 14.97
CA PRO A 109 8.86 -6.12 16.37
C PRO A 109 9.15 -7.50 16.99
N HIS A 110 9.13 -8.58 16.19
CA HIS A 110 9.52 -9.91 16.66
C HIS A 110 11.03 -9.97 16.95
N VAL A 111 11.86 -9.40 16.06
CA VAL A 111 13.31 -9.24 16.28
C VAL A 111 13.59 -8.48 17.59
N VAL A 112 12.90 -7.36 17.82
CA VAL A 112 13.09 -6.55 19.03
C VAL A 112 12.65 -7.31 20.28
N ASP A 113 11.55 -8.06 20.22
CA ASP A 113 11.08 -8.89 21.34
C ASP A 113 12.09 -9.99 21.71
N LEU A 114 12.62 -10.71 20.71
CA LEU A 114 13.62 -11.75 20.93
C LEU A 114 14.95 -11.17 21.45
N MET A 115 15.38 -10.03 20.91
CA MET A 115 16.55 -9.29 21.43
C MET A 115 16.34 -8.90 22.90
N THR A 116 15.15 -8.39 23.24
CA THR A 116 14.82 -7.99 24.61
C THR A 116 14.85 -9.19 25.55
N ALA A 117 14.31 -10.35 25.13
CA ALA A 117 14.37 -11.58 25.89
C ALA A 117 15.80 -12.10 26.09
N ALA A 118 16.62 -12.11 25.03
CA ALA A 118 18.02 -12.54 25.09
C ALA A 118 18.86 -11.64 26.01
N LEU A 119 18.68 -10.31 25.92
CA LEU A 119 19.35 -9.36 26.81
C LEU A 119 18.85 -9.49 28.26
N GLY A 120 17.56 -9.75 28.45
CA GLY A 120 16.98 -10.03 29.78
C GLY A 120 17.55 -11.30 30.41
N ALA A 121 17.95 -12.28 29.58
CA ALA A 121 18.68 -13.48 30.00
C ALA A 121 20.20 -13.25 30.20
N GLY A 122 20.68 -12.01 30.04
CA GLY A 122 22.08 -11.63 30.27
C GLY A 122 22.99 -11.75 29.04
N ALA A 123 22.45 -12.00 27.84
CA ALA A 123 23.26 -12.00 26.63
C ALA A 123 23.81 -10.60 26.32
N ALA A 124 25.01 -10.53 25.74
CA ALA A 124 25.54 -9.28 25.20
C ALA A 124 24.74 -8.86 23.94
N PRO A 125 24.60 -7.56 23.63
CA PRO A 125 23.81 -7.10 22.47
C PRO A 125 24.27 -7.67 21.12
N THR A 126 25.58 -7.85 20.92
CA THR A 126 26.13 -8.44 19.70
C THR A 126 25.79 -9.94 19.59
N THR A 127 25.92 -10.68 20.70
CA THR A 127 25.53 -12.10 20.79
C THR A 127 24.03 -12.28 20.61
N ALA A 128 23.22 -11.44 21.25
CA ALA A 128 21.77 -11.46 21.10
C ALA A 128 21.36 -11.27 19.63
N LEU A 129 22.00 -10.34 18.91
CA LEU A 129 21.69 -10.11 17.50
C LEU A 129 22.04 -11.32 16.63
N ALA A 130 23.17 -11.98 16.91
CA ALA A 130 23.56 -13.20 16.22
C ALA A 130 22.53 -14.33 16.46
N LEU A 131 22.13 -14.57 17.71
CA LEU A 131 21.12 -15.57 18.05
C LEU A 131 19.77 -15.29 17.38
N VAL A 132 19.35 -14.02 17.35
CA VAL A 132 18.08 -13.65 16.71
C VAL A 132 18.14 -13.81 15.20
N ALA A 133 19.30 -13.59 14.57
CA ALA A 133 19.47 -13.79 13.13
C ALA A 133 19.28 -15.26 12.70
N GLU A 134 19.40 -16.23 13.60
CA GLU A 134 19.24 -17.66 13.28
C GLU A 134 17.78 -18.14 13.34
N VAL A 135 16.89 -17.40 14.00
CA VAL A 135 15.51 -17.87 14.31
C VAL A 135 14.40 -17.11 13.58
N VAL A 136 14.74 -16.05 12.85
CA VAL A 136 13.78 -15.18 12.15
C VAL A 136 13.54 -15.63 10.71
N ASP A 137 12.51 -15.07 10.05
CA ASP A 137 12.22 -15.34 8.64
C ASP A 137 13.45 -15.10 7.74
N GLU A 138 13.62 -15.92 6.70
CA GLU A 138 14.72 -15.87 5.72
C GLU A 138 15.02 -14.44 5.25
N ALA A 139 13.95 -13.64 5.05
CA ALA A 139 14.11 -12.28 4.61
C ALA A 139 14.86 -11.38 5.59
N MET A 140 14.56 -11.56 6.88
CA MET A 140 15.19 -10.84 7.98
C MET A 140 16.57 -11.42 8.29
N THR A 141 16.74 -12.74 8.17
CA THR A 141 18.03 -13.43 8.36
C THR A 141 19.10 -12.88 7.45
N GLU A 142 18.83 -12.79 6.14
CA GLU A 142 19.75 -12.22 5.14
C GLU A 142 20.13 -10.76 5.47
N GLU A 143 19.17 -9.99 5.97
CA GLU A 143 19.37 -8.60 6.36
C GLU A 143 20.23 -8.46 7.62
N LEU A 144 19.94 -9.26 8.66
CA LEU A 144 20.67 -9.26 9.93
C LEU A 144 22.09 -9.82 9.78
N HIS A 145 22.29 -10.81 8.90
CA HIS A 145 23.59 -11.40 8.61
C HIS A 145 24.62 -10.36 8.15
N ARG A 146 24.19 -9.31 7.44
CA ARG A 146 25.08 -8.20 7.02
C ARG A 146 25.62 -7.39 8.20
N TRP A 147 24.89 -7.35 9.31
CA TRP A 147 25.28 -6.62 10.51
C TRP A 147 26.07 -7.51 11.47
N THR A 148 25.62 -8.76 11.66
CA THR A 148 26.32 -9.73 12.51
C THR A 148 27.68 -10.11 11.94
N SER A 149 27.83 -10.20 10.61
CA SER A 149 29.13 -10.44 9.97
C SER A 149 30.13 -9.31 10.23
N ARG A 150 29.70 -8.05 10.19
CA ARG A 150 30.56 -6.89 10.52
C ARG A 150 31.00 -6.91 11.98
N LEU A 151 30.11 -7.28 12.89
CA LEU A 151 30.43 -7.43 14.31
C LEU A 151 31.39 -8.61 14.54
N ALA A 152 31.21 -9.72 13.83
CA ALA A 152 32.09 -10.88 13.90
C ALA A 152 33.50 -10.57 13.38
N LEU A 153 33.64 -9.65 12.43
CA LEU A 153 34.92 -9.13 11.95
C LEU A 153 35.60 -8.15 12.94
N GLY A 154 35.03 -7.95 14.13
CA GLY A 154 35.58 -7.07 15.16
C GLY A 154 35.39 -5.57 14.87
N THR A 155 34.47 -5.21 13.96
CA THR A 155 34.13 -3.79 13.75
C THR A 155 33.52 -3.23 15.03
N ASP A 156 33.90 -2.00 15.40
CA ASP A 156 33.37 -1.34 16.60
C ASP A 156 31.83 -1.35 16.61
N PRO A 157 31.17 -1.98 17.61
CA PRO A 157 29.72 -2.06 17.69
C PRO A 157 29.02 -0.70 17.59
N VAL A 158 29.61 0.37 18.13
CA VAL A 158 28.99 1.72 18.09
C VAL A 158 28.85 2.19 16.63
N THR A 159 29.88 1.99 15.80
CA THR A 159 29.83 2.32 14.35
C THR A 159 28.84 1.45 13.57
N VAL A 160 28.71 0.17 13.94
CA VAL A 160 27.75 -0.76 13.32
C VAL A 160 26.32 -0.31 13.66
N TRP A 161 26.04 0.03 14.90
CA TRP A 161 24.73 0.52 15.31
C TRP A 161 24.37 1.87 14.67
N ALA A 162 25.34 2.79 14.55
CA ALA A 162 25.16 4.06 13.87
C ALA A 162 24.83 3.89 12.38
N SER A 163 25.46 2.91 11.71
CA SER A 163 25.16 2.61 10.31
C SER A 163 23.83 1.87 10.14
N MET A 164 23.49 0.97 11.07
CA MET A 164 22.18 0.33 11.14
C MET A 164 21.05 1.34 11.38
N ALA A 165 21.29 2.42 12.13
CA ALA A 165 20.33 3.49 12.38
C ALA A 165 19.85 4.20 11.09
N ARG A 166 20.67 4.19 10.03
CA ARG A 166 20.33 4.75 8.72
C ARG A 166 19.54 3.79 7.83
N HIS A 167 19.37 2.54 8.25
CA HIS A 167 18.65 1.54 7.47
C HIS A 167 17.14 1.82 7.49
N PRO A 168 16.42 1.75 6.35
CA PRO A 168 15.01 2.18 6.30
C PRO A 168 14.08 1.38 7.22
N GLN A 169 14.30 0.07 7.35
CA GLN A 169 13.46 -0.82 8.16
C GLN A 169 14.05 -1.09 9.55
N LEU A 170 15.38 -1.11 9.67
CA LEU A 170 16.09 -1.48 10.92
C LEU A 170 16.55 -0.24 11.72
N GLY A 171 16.32 0.96 11.18
CA GLY A 171 16.86 2.20 11.72
C GLY A 171 16.44 2.49 13.16
N ARG A 172 15.23 2.11 13.56
CA ARG A 172 14.78 2.29 14.95
C ARG A 172 15.53 1.40 15.93
N LEU A 173 15.79 0.16 15.55
CA LEU A 173 16.59 -0.78 16.33
C LEU A 173 18.03 -0.28 16.42
N GLY A 174 18.66 0.01 15.27
CA GLY A 174 20.03 0.53 15.21
C GLY A 174 20.21 1.83 16.01
N ALA A 175 19.28 2.79 15.90
CA ALA A 175 19.33 4.04 16.65
C ALA A 175 19.18 3.83 18.17
N THR A 176 18.38 2.84 18.57
CA THR A 176 18.19 2.51 20.00
C THR A 176 19.44 1.87 20.57
N LEU A 177 20.02 0.90 19.86
CA LEU A 177 21.29 0.26 20.21
C LEU A 177 22.43 1.27 20.27
N HIS A 178 22.54 2.15 19.26
CA HIS A 178 23.58 3.17 19.17
C HIS A 178 23.52 4.14 20.34
N ARG A 179 22.33 4.72 20.64
CA ARG A 179 22.17 5.64 21.77
C ARG A 179 22.48 4.98 23.12
N SER A 180 22.06 3.73 23.32
CA SER A 180 22.39 3.00 24.54
C SER A 180 23.90 2.70 24.65
N ALA A 181 24.55 2.37 23.52
CA ALA A 181 25.99 2.14 23.49
C ALA A 181 26.80 3.41 23.77
N GLU A 182 26.38 4.58 23.26
CA GLU A 182 27.05 5.86 23.52
C GLU A 182 26.83 6.37 24.95
N SER A 183 25.61 6.21 25.48
CA SER A 183 25.26 6.72 26.82
C SER A 183 25.63 5.76 27.95
N GLY A 184 25.99 4.52 27.65
CA GLY A 184 26.17 3.46 28.64
C GLY A 184 24.87 3.02 29.34
N ALA A 185 23.71 3.52 28.90
CA ALA A 185 22.43 3.18 29.50
C ALA A 185 22.07 1.70 29.21
N PRO A 186 21.37 1.01 30.14
CA PRO A 186 20.99 -0.40 29.95
C PRO A 186 20.20 -0.62 28.65
N VAL A 187 20.80 -1.36 27.72
CA VAL A 187 20.23 -1.65 26.39
C VAL A 187 18.90 -2.39 26.50
N ALA A 188 18.79 -3.32 27.45
CA ALA A 188 17.58 -4.10 27.69
C ALA A 188 16.36 -3.22 27.98
N ALA A 189 16.51 -2.20 28.84
CA ALA A 189 15.43 -1.27 29.17
C ALA A 189 15.04 -0.38 27.97
N ALA A 190 16.01 0.00 27.13
CA ALA A 190 15.75 0.78 25.93
C ALA A 190 15.01 -0.04 24.86
N LEU A 191 15.37 -1.31 24.69
CA LEU A 191 14.67 -2.21 23.76
C LEU A 191 13.29 -2.64 24.25
N LEU A 192 13.08 -2.78 25.56
CA LEU A 192 11.75 -3.01 26.12
C LEU A 192 10.80 -1.84 25.80
N ARG A 193 11.25 -0.59 25.93
CA ARG A 193 10.45 0.57 25.49
C ARG A 193 10.19 0.56 23.98
N LEU A 194 11.17 0.12 23.19
CA LEU A 194 11.00 0.00 21.74
C LEU A 194 9.99 -1.10 21.38
N SER A 195 10.00 -2.26 22.06
CA SER A 195 9.01 -3.31 21.81
C SER A 195 7.60 -2.86 22.17
N GLU A 196 7.42 -2.14 23.27
CA GLU A 196 6.15 -1.53 23.65
C GLU A 196 5.66 -0.53 22.59
N ASP A 197 6.51 0.39 22.11
CA ASP A 197 6.17 1.33 21.04
C ASP A 197 5.77 0.59 19.75
N LEU A 198 6.51 -0.46 19.38
CA LEU A 198 6.22 -1.25 18.18
C LEU A 198 4.90 -2.03 18.32
N ARG A 199 4.60 -2.58 19.50
CA ARG A 199 3.32 -3.25 19.80
C ARG A 199 2.16 -2.26 19.78
N ALA A 200 2.33 -1.07 20.34
CA ALA A 200 1.32 0.00 20.31
C ALA A 200 1.04 0.45 18.87
N ARG A 201 2.08 0.62 18.04
CA ARG A 201 1.92 0.95 16.61
C ARG A 201 1.21 -0.14 15.82
N ARG A 202 1.49 -1.42 16.11
CA ARG A 202 0.75 -2.52 15.48
C ARG A 202 -0.75 -2.44 15.80
N ARG A 203 -1.12 -2.12 17.04
CA ARG A 203 -2.52 -1.93 17.44
C ARG A 203 -3.17 -0.76 16.72
N SER A 204 -2.51 0.40 16.69
CA SER A 204 -3.06 1.59 16.00
C SER A 204 -3.23 1.38 14.49
N VAL A 205 -2.35 0.63 13.84
CA VAL A 205 -2.50 0.27 12.42
C VAL A 205 -3.72 -0.63 12.19
N VAL A 206 -4.03 -1.54 13.12
CA VAL A 206 -5.23 -2.38 13.04
C VAL A 206 -6.48 -1.53 13.23
N GLU A 207 -6.51 -0.67 14.24
CA GLU A 207 -7.63 0.25 14.52
C GLU A 207 -7.90 1.19 13.34
N GLU A 208 -6.85 1.77 12.76
CA GLU A 208 -6.98 2.65 11.59
C GLU A 208 -7.52 1.90 10.37
N ARG A 209 -7.13 0.63 10.17
CA ARG A 209 -7.70 -0.21 9.10
C ARG A 209 -9.18 -0.47 9.31
N VAL A 210 -9.62 -0.72 10.54
CA VAL A 210 -11.04 -0.90 10.87
C VAL A 210 -11.82 0.37 10.55
N ARG A 211 -11.34 1.53 11.00
CA ARG A 211 -11.98 2.82 10.72
C ARG A 211 -12.04 3.14 9.21
N GLN A 212 -11.00 2.82 8.46
CA GLN A 212 -10.99 3.01 7.01
C GLN A 212 -12.00 2.12 6.29
N VAL A 213 -12.29 0.92 6.80
CA VAL A 213 -13.32 0.05 6.22
C VAL A 213 -14.70 0.67 6.38
N GLU A 214 -15.00 1.26 7.54
CA GLU A 214 -16.27 1.97 7.78
C GLU A 214 -16.47 3.13 6.81
N VAL A 215 -15.45 4.00 6.68
CA VAL A 215 -15.50 5.14 5.75
C VAL A 215 -15.66 4.65 4.31
N ARG A 216 -14.88 3.63 3.90
CA ARG A 216 -14.97 3.07 2.55
C ARG A 216 -16.30 2.38 2.27
N ALA A 217 -17.00 1.87 3.28
CA ALA A 217 -18.34 1.31 3.13
C ALA A 217 -19.43 2.40 3.01
N ALA A 218 -19.26 3.54 3.68
CA ALA A 218 -20.17 4.68 3.57
C ALA A 218 -20.14 5.37 2.20
N VAL A 219 -18.97 5.41 1.55
CA VAL A 219 -18.79 6.04 0.22
C VAL A 219 -19.75 5.49 -0.86
N PRO A 220 -19.80 4.18 -1.15
CA PRO A 220 -20.71 3.64 -2.17
C PRO A 220 -22.18 3.84 -1.81
N LEU A 221 -22.54 3.77 -0.52
CA LEU A 221 -23.90 4.08 -0.07
C LEU A 221 -24.28 5.54 -0.37
N GLY A 222 -23.39 6.48 -0.07
CA GLY A 222 -23.59 7.90 -0.39
C GLY A 222 -23.75 8.15 -1.89
N VAL A 223 -22.91 7.52 -2.72
CA VAL A 223 -22.98 7.62 -4.19
C VAL A 223 -24.26 7.00 -4.75
N CYS A 224 -24.80 5.93 -4.13
CA CYS A 224 -26.08 5.34 -4.51
C CYS A 224 -27.28 6.16 -4.03
N LEU A 225 -27.21 6.79 -2.84
CA LEU A 225 -28.32 7.57 -2.29
C LEU A 225 -28.54 8.88 -3.01
N LEU A 226 -27.46 9.56 -3.42
CA LEU A 226 -27.53 10.87 -4.07
C LEU A 226 -28.44 10.89 -5.31
N PRO A 227 -28.31 9.98 -6.30
CA PRO A 227 -29.22 9.95 -7.44
C PRO A 227 -30.66 9.62 -7.05
N SER A 228 -30.88 8.75 -6.06
CA SER A 228 -32.22 8.44 -5.55
C SER A 228 -32.87 9.68 -4.91
N PHE A 229 -32.12 10.45 -4.13
CA PHE A 229 -32.61 11.67 -3.49
C PHE A 229 -32.98 12.75 -4.52
N VAL A 230 -32.20 12.89 -5.59
CA VAL A 230 -32.51 13.83 -6.67
C VAL A 230 -33.82 13.45 -7.37
N LEU A 231 -33.97 12.16 -7.73
CA LEU A 231 -35.15 11.68 -8.45
C LEU A 231 -36.43 11.75 -7.61
N VAL A 232 -36.36 11.38 -6.32
CA VAL A 232 -37.54 11.29 -5.45
C VAL A 232 -37.83 12.61 -4.73
N GLY A 233 -36.81 13.37 -4.33
CA GLY A 233 -36.98 14.58 -3.53
C GLY A 233 -36.93 15.87 -4.36
N VAL A 234 -35.83 16.09 -5.09
CA VAL A 234 -35.56 17.38 -5.73
C VAL A 234 -36.44 17.59 -6.97
N VAL A 235 -36.59 16.58 -7.83
CA VAL A 235 -37.36 16.70 -9.08
C VAL A 235 -38.82 17.06 -8.82
N PRO A 236 -39.57 16.38 -7.92
CA PRO A 236 -40.97 16.74 -7.65
C PRO A 236 -41.12 18.13 -7.00
N LEU A 237 -40.19 18.51 -6.13
CA LEU A 237 -40.20 19.82 -5.46
C LEU A 237 -40.07 20.96 -6.47
N VAL A 238 -39.12 20.85 -7.41
CA VAL A 238 -38.90 21.85 -8.47
C VAL A 238 -40.09 21.85 -9.44
N ALA A 239 -40.59 20.67 -9.82
CA ALA A 239 -41.75 20.57 -10.70
C ALA A 239 -42.99 21.27 -10.09
N GLY A 240 -43.27 21.01 -8.81
CA GLY A 240 -44.41 21.60 -8.10
C GLY A 240 -44.34 23.13 -7.98
N SER A 241 -43.15 23.67 -7.69
CA SER A 241 -42.95 25.12 -7.57
C SER A 241 -43.06 25.84 -8.92
N VAL A 242 -42.62 25.23 -10.02
CA VAL A 242 -42.82 25.78 -11.37
C VAL A 242 -44.30 25.76 -11.76
N THR A 243 -45.03 24.67 -11.51
CA THR A 243 -46.48 24.62 -11.80
C THR A 243 -47.29 25.62 -10.98
N GLY A 244 -46.94 25.84 -9.71
CA GLY A 244 -47.60 26.83 -8.87
C GLY A 244 -47.41 28.27 -9.37
N LEU A 245 -46.23 28.60 -9.90
CA LEU A 245 -45.94 29.92 -10.48
C LEU A 245 -46.64 30.14 -11.83
N VAL A 246 -46.81 29.08 -12.62
CA VAL A 246 -47.51 29.15 -13.92
C VAL A 246 -49.04 29.24 -13.73
N ALA A 247 -49.59 28.65 -12.67
CA ALA A 247 -51.04 28.64 -12.40
C ALA A 247 -51.61 29.96 -11.83
N ILE A 248 -50.76 30.88 -11.37
CA ILE A 248 -51.16 32.19 -10.80
C ILE A 248 -51.20 33.29 -11.88
N ARG A 249 -50.76 33.00 -13.11
CA ARG A 249 -50.77 33.92 -14.25
C ARG A 249 -51.92 33.60 -15.20
#